data_AF-A0A2C9L476-F1
#
_entry.id   AF-A0A2C9L476-F1
#
_cell.length_a   1.000
_cell.length_b   1.000
_cell.length_c   1.000
_cell.angle_alpha   90.00
_cell.angle_beta   90.00
_cell.angle_gamma   90.00
#
_symmetry.space_group_name_H-M   'P 1'
#
loop_
_entity.id
_entity.type
_entity.pdbx_description
1 polymer ?
#
loop_
_entity_poly.entity_id
_entity_poly.type
_entity_poly.pdbx_seq_one_letter_code
_entity_poly.pdbx_strand_id
1 'polypeptide(L)'
;MLFTRRRSSCGWIACVACLFSACLFFLINNFLGKRWMTFVYFSEDQDRARLTYGHFTSCPDVLNRMVVGHWSNRNYTAQELEEVESGVLRLRQFHKIPDSLQRNDSRCGNIGLDGLFVFRALCNPKGPTPCCYNNVCANKTVQECQCPQCYDFRTKLHAELADWIPDDPTCKILKFQTKKEVCYVLHNTTLYFVGDSFIRQLYISVLGLFDKNDTYKVFAKHIKKDMLDKCDKYYRYISECRQYINTELMECNNSTVLRCIERYRATTIDSVLTEMRSLQGKPNSWFIAGFGNHDGYNLTYLQEKVI
;
A
#
# COMPACT_ATOMS: atom_id res chain seq x y z
N MET A 1 -16.05 -10.95 -21.61
CA MET A 1 -16.67 -9.67 -21.23
C MET A 1 -15.58 -8.60 -21.26
N LEU A 2 -15.70 -7.63 -22.18
CA LEU A 2 -14.68 -6.60 -22.44
C LEU A 2 -14.61 -5.60 -21.29
N PHE A 3 -13.45 -5.49 -20.64
CA PHE A 3 -13.12 -4.38 -19.76
C PHE A 3 -12.05 -3.52 -20.43
N THR A 4 -12.48 -2.41 -21.04
CA THR A 4 -11.62 -1.30 -21.43
C THR A 4 -11.45 -0.38 -20.22
N ARG A 5 -10.29 -0.43 -19.54
CA ARG A 5 -9.96 0.53 -18.48
C ARG A 5 -8.50 0.97 -18.62
N ARG A 6 -8.30 2.29 -18.65
CA ARG A 6 -7.00 2.99 -18.69
C ARG A 6 -6.06 2.37 -17.65
N ARG A 7 -4.92 1.83 -18.08
CA ARG A 7 -3.84 1.40 -17.19
C ARG A 7 -2.71 2.43 -17.25
N SER A 8 -2.64 3.31 -16.26
CA SER A 8 -1.42 4.01 -15.92
C SER A 8 -0.46 3.01 -15.25
N SER A 9 0.78 2.96 -15.72
CA SER A 9 1.84 2.12 -15.16
C SER A 9 2.19 2.60 -13.75
N CYS A 10 1.75 1.84 -12.74
CA CYS A 10 2.07 2.04 -11.34
C CYS A 10 3.45 1.43 -11.01
N GLY A 11 4.31 2.19 -10.31
CA GLY A 11 5.53 1.64 -9.69
C GLY A 11 5.20 0.56 -8.64
N TRP A 12 6.19 -0.23 -8.24
CA TRP A 12 6.01 -1.39 -7.34
C TRP A 12 5.34 -1.06 -6.00
N ILE A 13 5.43 0.19 -5.53
CA ILE A 13 4.76 0.66 -4.31
C ILE A 13 3.26 0.94 -4.58
N ALA A 14 2.89 1.35 -5.80
CA ALA A 14 1.50 1.52 -6.22
C ALA A 14 0.82 0.20 -6.63
N CYS A 15 1.56 -0.90 -6.83
CA CYS A 15 0.97 -2.25 -6.88
C CYS A 15 0.22 -2.62 -5.59
N VAL A 16 0.59 -2.00 -4.45
CA VAL A 16 -0.12 -2.18 -3.17
C VAL A 16 -1.57 -1.68 -3.26
N ALA A 17 -1.85 -0.66 -4.07
CA ALA A 17 -3.21 -0.14 -4.24
C ALA A 17 -4.00 -0.84 -5.37
N CYS A 18 -3.35 -1.29 -6.45
CA CYS A 18 -4.04 -2.07 -7.48
C CYS A 18 -4.46 -3.47 -7.00
N LEU A 19 -3.77 -4.04 -6.01
CA LEU A 19 -4.14 -5.33 -5.41
C LEU A 19 -5.36 -5.25 -4.46
N PHE A 20 -5.78 -4.05 -4.03
CA PHE A 20 -7.03 -3.89 -3.26
C PHE A 20 -8.29 -4.24 -4.06
N SER A 21 -8.23 -4.26 -5.40
CA SER A 21 -9.35 -4.71 -6.24
C SER A 21 -9.42 -6.24 -6.42
N ALA A 22 -8.40 -6.99 -5.99
CA ALA A 22 -8.37 -8.46 -6.13
C ALA A 22 -8.45 -9.21 -4.79
N CYS A 23 -8.20 -8.56 -3.65
CA CYS A 23 -8.19 -9.20 -2.33
C CYS A 23 -9.44 -8.97 -1.46
N LEU A 24 -10.55 -8.48 -2.02
CA LEU A 24 -11.80 -8.26 -1.26
C LEU A 24 -12.89 -9.27 -1.66
N PHE A 25 -12.76 -10.50 -1.18
CA PHE A 25 -13.91 -11.37 -0.91
C PHE A 25 -13.69 -12.00 0.47
N PHE A 26 -14.74 -11.99 1.29
CA PHE A 26 -14.84 -12.42 2.71
C PHE A 26 -14.74 -11.33 3.80
N LEU A 27 -15.74 -10.44 3.81
CA LEU A 27 -16.34 -9.98 5.08
C LEU A 27 -17.48 -10.94 5.43
N ILE A 28 -17.27 -11.83 6.40
CA ILE A 28 -18.37 -12.64 6.98
C ILE A 28 -19.18 -11.73 7.89
N ASN A 29 -20.33 -11.29 7.38
CA ASN A 29 -21.46 -10.86 8.18
C ASN A 29 -21.95 -12.04 9.01
N ASN A 30 -21.88 -11.90 10.34
CA ASN A 30 -22.91 -12.21 11.34
C ASN A 30 -22.22 -12.39 12.69
N PHE A 31 -22.62 -11.61 13.70
CA PHE A 31 -23.13 -12.10 15.00
C PHE A 31 -23.31 -10.90 15.97
N LEU A 32 -24.58 -10.56 16.19
CA LEU A 32 -25.17 -9.90 17.38
C LEU A 32 -24.69 -8.45 17.67
N GLY A 33 -25.49 -7.41 17.50
CA GLY A 33 -26.82 -7.26 18.09
C GLY A 33 -26.74 -6.76 19.53
N LYS A 34 -26.42 -5.46 19.72
CA LYS A 34 -26.87 -4.57 20.83
C LYS A 34 -26.17 -3.20 20.75
N ARG A 35 -26.93 -2.16 20.38
CA ARG A 35 -26.56 -0.75 20.49
C ARG A 35 -26.70 -0.33 21.96
N TRP A 36 -25.59 0.00 22.61
CA TRP A 36 -25.60 0.90 23.76
C TRP A 36 -25.04 2.24 23.29
N MET A 37 -25.88 3.27 23.34
CA MET A 37 -25.54 4.63 22.95
C MET A 37 -25.15 5.37 24.23
N THR A 38 -23.84 5.49 24.48
CA THR A 38 -23.31 6.31 25.57
C THR A 38 -22.81 7.61 24.97
N PHE A 39 -23.52 8.71 25.24
CA PHE A 39 -23.03 10.05 24.91
C PHE A 39 -22.00 10.46 25.96
N VAL A 40 -20.74 10.56 25.53
CA VAL A 40 -19.70 11.21 26.34
C VAL A 40 -19.47 12.60 25.78
N TYR A 41 -19.82 13.62 26.55
CA TYR A 41 -19.55 15.02 26.26
C TYR A 41 -18.06 15.30 26.51
N PHE A 42 -17.34 15.71 25.47
CA PHE A 42 -16.00 16.28 25.56
C PHE A 42 -15.92 17.52 24.66
N SER A 43 -15.18 18.54 25.12
CA SER A 43 -15.04 19.84 24.45
C SER A 43 -14.48 19.70 23.04
N GLU A 44 -14.98 20.52 22.11
CA GLU A 44 -14.58 20.56 20.71
C GLU A 44 -13.11 20.96 20.54
N ASP A 45 -12.24 20.00 20.26
CA ASP A 45 -10.84 20.23 19.88
C ASP A 45 -10.75 20.50 18.36
N GLN A 46 -9.89 21.44 17.93
CA GLN A 46 -9.74 21.84 16.52
C GLN A 46 -9.39 20.66 15.59
N ASP A 47 -8.64 19.67 16.10
CA ASP A 47 -8.29 18.45 15.39
C ASP A 47 -9.53 17.60 15.05
N ARG A 48 -10.53 17.57 15.94
CA ARG A 48 -11.82 16.89 15.70
C ARG A 48 -12.63 17.65 14.67
N ALA A 49 -12.70 18.98 14.80
CA ALA A 49 -13.37 19.82 13.81
C ALA A 49 -12.80 19.57 12.41
N ARG A 50 -11.49 19.42 12.20
CA ARG A 50 -11.00 19.11 10.84
C ARG A 50 -11.47 17.76 10.28
N LEU A 51 -11.63 16.75 11.14
CA LEU A 51 -12.13 15.43 10.74
C LEU A 51 -13.65 15.39 10.57
N THR A 52 -14.39 16.29 11.23
CA THR A 52 -15.86 16.29 11.27
C THR A 52 -16.52 17.52 10.63
N TYR A 53 -15.76 18.54 10.22
CA TYR A 53 -16.26 19.84 9.76
C TYR A 53 -15.98 20.02 8.27
N GLY A 54 -17.06 19.97 7.48
CA GLY A 54 -17.05 20.16 6.04
C GLY A 54 -18.31 19.59 5.40
N HIS A 55 -18.56 19.95 4.13
CA HIS A 55 -19.71 19.54 3.30
C HIS A 55 -19.77 18.01 2.99
N PHE A 56 -18.94 17.20 3.67
CA PHE A 56 -18.73 15.76 3.47
C PHE A 56 -18.99 15.03 4.79
N THR A 57 -20.25 15.00 5.22
CA THR A 57 -20.66 14.42 6.51
C THR A 57 -20.65 12.89 6.51
N SER A 58 -20.57 12.25 5.34
CA SER A 58 -20.46 10.79 5.21
C SER A 58 -19.96 10.39 3.81
N CYS A 59 -19.22 9.29 3.74
CA CYS A 59 -18.96 8.53 2.52
C CYS A 59 -19.69 7.18 2.68
N PRO A 60 -20.96 7.07 2.27
CA PRO A 60 -21.72 5.83 2.42
C PRO A 60 -21.09 4.75 1.55
N ASP A 61 -21.04 3.52 2.07
CA ASP A 61 -20.43 2.39 1.36
C ASP A 61 -18.96 2.63 0.95
N VAL A 62 -18.18 3.09 1.94
CA VAL A 62 -16.76 3.45 1.78
C VAL A 62 -15.94 2.37 1.07
N LEU A 63 -16.23 1.08 1.31
CA LEU A 63 -15.47 -0.03 0.73
C LEU A 63 -15.68 -0.16 -0.79
N ASN A 64 -16.89 0.07 -1.30
CA ASN A 64 -17.15 0.00 -2.74
C ASN A 64 -16.80 1.29 -3.47
N ARG A 65 -16.93 2.44 -2.80
CA ARG A 65 -16.72 3.75 -3.44
C ARG A 65 -15.27 4.19 -3.46
N MET A 66 -14.51 3.91 -2.40
CA MET A 66 -13.12 4.35 -2.30
C MET A 66 -12.17 3.53 -3.18
N VAL A 67 -12.56 2.33 -3.61
CA VAL A 67 -11.78 1.50 -4.54
C VAL A 67 -11.94 1.91 -6.00
N VAL A 68 -12.86 2.83 -6.30
CA VAL A 68 -13.08 3.39 -7.64
C VAL A 68 -12.57 4.83 -7.67
N GLY A 69 -11.52 5.05 -8.45
CA GLY A 69 -10.81 6.32 -8.49
C GLY A 69 -9.63 6.29 -9.43
N HIS A 70 -8.78 7.30 -9.29
CA HIS A 70 -7.56 7.44 -10.06
C HIS A 70 -6.44 8.09 -9.25
N TRP A 71 -5.20 7.76 -9.59
CA TRP A 71 -4.03 8.44 -9.05
C TRP A 71 -3.78 9.75 -9.79
N SER A 72 -3.51 10.81 -9.04
CA SER A 72 -3.06 12.10 -9.57
C SER A 72 -1.84 12.57 -8.81
N ASN A 73 -0.90 13.19 -9.52
CA ASN A 73 0.20 13.88 -8.84
C ASN A 73 -0.36 14.96 -7.91
N ARG A 74 0.18 15.03 -6.69
CA ARG A 74 -0.01 16.21 -5.83
C ARG A 74 1.01 17.29 -6.21
N ASN A 75 0.87 18.46 -5.63
CA ASN A 75 1.95 19.44 -5.68
C ASN A 75 3.13 18.93 -4.83
N TYR A 76 4.32 18.91 -5.44
CA TYR A 76 5.57 18.54 -4.80
C TYR A 76 6.71 19.43 -5.31
N THR A 77 7.75 19.55 -4.49
CA THR A 77 8.97 20.30 -4.79
C THR A 77 9.95 19.47 -5.63
N ALA A 78 10.91 20.14 -6.27
CA ALA A 78 11.99 19.45 -6.97
C ALA A 78 12.82 18.55 -6.02
N GLN A 79 13.02 19.01 -4.78
CA GLN A 79 13.72 18.24 -3.75
C GLN A 79 12.97 16.95 -3.40
N GLU A 80 11.65 17.00 -3.21
CA GLU A 80 10.85 15.79 -2.96
C GLU A 80 10.96 14.78 -4.11
N LEU A 81 10.95 15.26 -5.36
CA LEU A 81 11.14 14.40 -6.52
C LEU A 81 12.54 13.76 -6.54
N GLU A 82 13.58 14.52 -6.24
CA GLU A 82 14.95 14.02 -6.17
C GLU A 82 15.13 12.98 -5.04
N GLU A 83 14.52 13.21 -3.87
CA GLU A 83 14.53 12.26 -2.75
C GLU A 83 13.87 10.93 -3.15
N VAL A 84 12.74 10.97 -3.87
CA VAL A 84 12.07 9.76 -4.37
C VAL A 84 12.87 9.08 -5.48
N GLU A 85 13.34 9.82 -6.48
CA GLU A 85 14.11 9.26 -7.60
C GLU A 85 15.42 8.63 -7.11
N SER A 86 16.13 9.26 -6.17
CA SER A 86 17.36 8.73 -5.56
C SER A 86 17.08 7.47 -4.72
N GLY A 87 15.98 7.44 -3.95
CA GLY A 87 15.55 6.27 -3.21
C GLY A 87 15.29 5.07 -4.13
N VAL A 88 14.54 5.28 -5.21
CA VAL A 88 14.27 4.26 -6.23
C VAL A 88 15.56 3.79 -6.90
N LEU A 89 16.47 4.70 -7.25
CA LEU A 89 17.76 4.36 -7.87
C LEU A 89 18.59 3.47 -6.96
N ARG A 90 18.74 3.83 -5.68
CA ARG A 90 19.54 3.04 -4.73
C ARG A 90 18.87 1.69 -4.40
N LEU A 91 17.54 1.60 -4.39
CA LEU A 91 16.84 0.29 -4.31
C LEU A 91 17.15 -0.60 -5.53
N ARG A 92 17.21 -0.02 -6.73
CA ARG A 92 17.57 -0.77 -7.95
C ARG A 92 19.01 -1.27 -7.89
N GLN A 93 19.94 -0.40 -7.50
CA GLN A 93 21.35 -0.77 -7.31
C GLN A 93 21.52 -1.88 -6.27
N PHE A 94 20.77 -1.81 -5.17
CA PHE A 94 20.76 -2.85 -4.14
C PHE A 94 20.37 -4.21 -4.71
N HIS A 95 19.34 -4.26 -5.57
CA HIS A 95 18.90 -5.47 -6.26
C HIS A 95 19.67 -5.78 -7.55
N LYS A 96 20.78 -5.05 -7.83
CA LYS A 96 21.58 -5.18 -9.06
C LYS A 96 20.75 -5.03 -10.34
N ILE A 97 19.70 -4.22 -10.28
CA ILE A 97 18.87 -3.86 -11.42
C ILE A 97 19.56 -2.70 -12.14
N PRO A 98 19.83 -2.79 -13.45
CA PRO A 98 20.50 -1.72 -14.20
C PRO A 98 19.66 -0.45 -14.22
N ASP A 99 20.27 0.71 -14.46
CA ASP A 99 19.60 2.03 -14.45
C ASP A 99 18.60 2.21 -15.60
N SER A 100 18.83 1.53 -16.73
CA SER A 100 17.87 1.41 -17.82
C SER A 100 17.11 0.08 -17.71
N LEU A 101 15.78 0.15 -17.82
CA LEU A 101 14.93 -1.05 -17.97
C LEU A 101 14.60 -1.34 -19.45
N GLN A 102 15.18 -0.57 -20.38
CA GLN A 102 15.04 -0.78 -21.80
C GLN A 102 16.08 -1.78 -22.28
N ARG A 103 15.62 -2.82 -22.99
CA ARG A 103 16.46 -3.82 -23.65
C ARG A 103 17.21 -3.21 -24.84
N ASN A 104 18.34 -3.80 -25.18
CA ASN A 104 19.14 -3.37 -26.33
C ASN A 104 18.42 -3.62 -27.67
N ASP A 105 17.58 -4.65 -27.75
CA ASP A 105 16.74 -4.96 -28.91
C ASP A 105 15.45 -4.11 -29.00
N SER A 106 15.30 -3.14 -28.08
CA SER A 106 14.12 -2.27 -27.97
C SER A 106 12.79 -2.99 -27.75
N ARG A 107 12.78 -4.29 -27.40
CA ARG A 107 11.53 -4.99 -27.06
C ARG A 107 11.03 -4.59 -25.69
N CYS A 108 9.72 -4.60 -25.52
CA CYS A 108 9.03 -4.24 -24.28
C CYS A 108 7.75 -5.07 -24.10
N GLY A 109 7.06 -4.88 -22.98
CA GLY A 109 5.77 -5.52 -22.71
C GLY A 109 5.91 -6.81 -21.89
N ASN A 110 5.37 -7.92 -22.36
CA ASN A 110 5.42 -9.20 -21.65
C ASN A 110 6.72 -9.98 -21.92
N ILE A 111 7.86 -9.28 -21.82
CA ILE A 111 9.20 -9.85 -21.99
C ILE A 111 10.10 -9.42 -20.84
N GLY A 112 10.99 -10.31 -20.42
CA GLY A 112 11.99 -10.04 -19.39
C GLY A 112 13.09 -9.09 -19.84
N LEU A 113 13.66 -8.38 -18.89
CA LEU A 113 14.88 -7.60 -19.08
C LEU A 113 16.08 -8.53 -19.33
N ASP A 114 17.06 -8.08 -20.11
CA ASP A 114 18.25 -8.86 -20.44
C ASP A 114 18.99 -9.31 -19.18
N GLY A 115 19.18 -10.64 -19.04
CA GLY A 115 19.81 -11.25 -17.87
C GLY A 115 18.99 -11.21 -16.57
N LEU A 116 17.80 -10.62 -16.59
CA LEU A 116 16.96 -10.35 -15.42
C LEU A 116 15.49 -10.66 -15.72
N PHE A 117 15.21 -11.92 -16.05
CA PHE A 117 13.90 -12.39 -16.55
C PHE A 117 12.71 -12.13 -15.61
N VAL A 118 12.96 -11.94 -14.31
CA VAL A 118 11.92 -11.60 -13.31
C VAL A 118 11.46 -10.14 -13.39
N PHE A 119 12.26 -9.27 -14.02
CA PHE A 119 11.93 -7.87 -14.26
C PHE A 119 11.44 -7.69 -15.70
N ARG A 120 10.35 -6.96 -15.90
CA ARG A 120 9.84 -6.64 -17.24
C ARG A 120 10.71 -5.60 -17.92
N ALA A 121 10.89 -5.75 -19.22
CA ALA A 121 11.49 -4.74 -20.06
C ALA A 121 10.52 -3.56 -20.28
N LEU A 122 10.97 -2.35 -19.96
CA LEU A 122 10.22 -1.10 -20.08
C LEU A 122 10.92 -0.15 -21.05
N CYS A 123 10.20 0.75 -21.69
CA CYS A 123 10.83 1.77 -22.52
C CYS A 123 11.42 2.89 -21.68
N ASN A 124 12.47 3.56 -22.18
CA ASN A 124 13.07 4.67 -21.48
C ASN A 124 12.08 5.85 -21.42
N PRO A 125 11.61 6.23 -20.23
CA PRO A 125 10.60 7.28 -20.05
C PRO A 125 11.10 8.68 -20.44
N LYS A 126 12.41 8.92 -20.33
CA LYS A 126 13.10 10.17 -20.70
C LYS A 126 13.81 10.03 -22.06
N GLY A 127 13.64 8.90 -22.76
CA GLY A 127 14.30 8.60 -24.02
C GLY A 127 13.47 8.99 -25.26
N PRO A 128 14.03 8.80 -26.47
CA PRO A 128 13.36 9.12 -27.73
C PRO A 128 12.19 8.18 -28.08
N THR A 129 12.11 7.01 -27.44
CA THR A 129 11.11 5.96 -27.72
C THR A 129 10.35 5.52 -26.47
N PRO A 130 9.64 6.42 -25.77
CA PRO A 130 9.09 6.12 -24.45
C PRO A 130 7.77 5.32 -24.48
N CYS A 131 7.22 5.06 -25.66
CA CYS A 131 5.99 4.30 -25.83
C CYS A 131 6.30 2.84 -26.14
N CYS A 132 5.76 1.89 -25.39
CA CYS A 132 5.73 0.49 -25.80
C CYS A 132 4.55 0.25 -26.72
N TYR A 133 4.83 0.21 -28.03
CA TYR A 133 3.84 0.04 -29.09
C TYR A 133 4.13 -1.27 -29.83
N ASN A 134 3.15 -2.18 -29.90
CA ASN A 134 3.33 -3.51 -30.50
C ASN A 134 4.56 -4.28 -29.94
N ASN A 135 4.76 -4.22 -28.62
CA ASN A 135 5.90 -4.84 -27.91
C ASN A 135 7.29 -4.31 -28.33
N VAL A 136 7.35 -3.12 -28.92
CA VAL A 136 8.61 -2.43 -29.27
C VAL A 136 8.56 -0.99 -28.75
N CYS A 137 9.68 -0.50 -28.24
CA CYS A 137 9.84 0.89 -27.86
C CYS A 137 9.86 1.77 -29.10
N ALA A 138 8.84 2.63 -29.23
CA ALA A 138 8.62 3.46 -30.39
C ALA A 138 8.51 4.94 -30.01
N ASN A 139 8.90 5.80 -30.96
CA ASN A 139 8.64 7.23 -30.88
C ASN A 139 7.18 7.47 -31.30
N LYS A 140 6.32 7.70 -30.32
CA LYS A 140 4.89 7.97 -30.50
C LYS A 140 4.48 9.16 -29.66
N THR A 141 3.57 9.97 -30.17
CA THR A 141 2.90 11.01 -29.39
C THR A 141 2.11 10.39 -28.24
N VAL A 142 1.65 11.21 -27.28
CA VAL A 142 0.84 10.72 -26.16
C VAL A 142 -0.45 10.10 -26.69
N GLN A 143 -1.09 10.74 -27.67
CA GLN A 143 -2.33 10.31 -28.29
C GLN A 143 -2.16 8.98 -29.03
N GLU A 144 -1.09 8.82 -29.81
CA GLU A 144 -0.83 7.56 -30.51
C GLU A 144 -0.48 6.40 -29.56
N CYS A 145 0.05 6.71 -28.36
CA CYS A 145 0.40 5.71 -27.36
C CYS A 145 -0.80 5.24 -26.51
N GLN A 146 -1.99 5.82 -26.68
CA GLN A 146 -3.20 5.43 -25.94
C GLN A 146 -3.95 4.24 -26.57
N CYS A 147 -3.23 3.32 -27.23
CA CYS A 147 -3.83 2.12 -27.78
C CYS A 147 -4.11 1.06 -26.69
N PRO A 148 -5.05 0.11 -26.89
CA PRO A 148 -5.42 -0.88 -25.87
C PRO A 148 -4.28 -1.80 -25.39
N GLN A 149 -3.25 -1.98 -26.21
CA GLN A 149 -2.08 -2.84 -25.94
C GLN A 149 -0.79 -2.03 -25.75
N CYS A 150 -0.90 -0.70 -25.65
CA CYS A 150 0.23 0.20 -25.54
C CYS A 150 0.46 0.61 -24.09
N TYR A 151 1.71 0.92 -23.76
CA TYR A 151 2.08 1.50 -22.48
C TYR A 151 2.96 2.73 -22.69
N ASP A 152 2.48 3.86 -22.21
CA ASP A 152 3.22 5.12 -22.24
C ASP A 152 4.04 5.27 -20.95
N PHE A 153 5.38 5.21 -21.07
CA PHE A 153 6.25 5.34 -19.91
C PHE A 153 6.60 6.80 -19.55
N ARG A 154 6.19 7.80 -20.35
CA ARG A 154 6.41 9.22 -20.02
C ARG A 154 5.73 9.62 -18.71
N THR A 155 4.55 9.04 -18.45
CA THR A 155 3.78 9.33 -17.24
C THR A 155 4.27 8.44 -16.11
N LYS A 156 5.23 8.94 -15.33
CA LYS A 156 5.56 8.35 -14.04
C LYS A 156 4.69 8.96 -12.95
N LEU A 157 4.00 8.09 -12.24
CA LEU A 157 3.38 8.41 -10.97
C LEU A 157 4.20 7.72 -9.88
N HIS A 158 4.83 8.52 -9.03
CA HIS A 158 5.42 8.04 -7.78
C HIS A 158 4.31 8.04 -6.73
N ALA A 159 4.09 6.91 -6.06
CA ALA A 159 3.02 6.78 -5.07
C ALA A 159 3.20 7.79 -3.92
N GLU A 160 4.45 8.11 -3.61
CA GLU A 160 4.92 9.08 -2.62
C GLU A 160 4.51 10.53 -2.97
N LEU A 161 4.32 10.79 -4.26
CA LEU A 161 4.04 12.10 -4.84
C LEU A 161 2.67 12.13 -5.53
N ALA A 162 1.84 11.12 -5.26
CA ALA A 162 0.52 11.00 -5.84
C ALA A 162 -0.54 10.77 -4.77
N ASP A 163 -1.73 11.29 -5.04
CA ASP A 163 -2.92 11.10 -4.23
C ASP A 163 -3.93 10.25 -4.99
N TRP A 164 -4.57 9.33 -4.27
CA TRP A 164 -5.72 8.63 -4.78
C TRP A 164 -6.96 9.52 -4.65
N ILE A 165 -7.60 9.78 -5.78
CA ILE A 165 -8.81 10.59 -5.87
C ILE A 165 -9.97 9.65 -6.18
N PRO A 166 -10.90 9.41 -5.23
CA PRO A 166 -12.13 8.69 -5.51
C PRO A 166 -12.94 9.39 -6.61
N ASP A 167 -13.56 8.62 -7.49
CA ASP A 167 -14.39 9.19 -8.56
C ASP A 167 -15.70 9.77 -8.01
N ASP A 168 -16.17 9.28 -6.84
CA ASP A 168 -17.30 9.85 -6.13
C ASP A 168 -16.88 11.13 -5.38
N PRO A 169 -17.41 12.32 -5.76
CA PRO A 169 -17.00 13.59 -5.17
C PRO A 169 -17.42 13.72 -3.70
N THR A 170 -18.36 12.90 -3.22
CA THR A 170 -18.79 12.87 -1.81
C THR A 170 -17.81 12.12 -0.90
N CYS A 171 -16.93 11.32 -1.48
CA CYS A 171 -15.91 10.56 -0.77
C CYS A 171 -14.54 11.23 -0.92
N LYS A 172 -13.84 11.43 0.20
CA LYS A 172 -12.50 12.04 0.21
C LYS A 172 -11.57 11.25 1.10
N ILE A 173 -10.34 11.04 0.63
CA ILE A 173 -9.25 10.57 1.48
C ILE A 173 -8.75 11.76 2.29
N LEU A 174 -8.84 11.65 3.62
CA LEU A 174 -8.21 12.58 4.53
C LEU A 174 -6.84 12.03 4.95
N LYS A 175 -5.80 12.84 4.76
CA LYS A 175 -4.47 12.53 5.29
C LYS A 175 -4.39 12.96 6.74
N PHE A 176 -3.91 12.05 7.59
CA PHE A 176 -3.60 12.38 8.97
C PHE A 176 -2.39 13.32 9.02
N GLN A 177 -2.51 14.44 9.73
CA GLN A 177 -1.44 15.42 9.92
C GLN A 177 -0.79 15.30 11.29
N THR A 178 -1.51 14.73 12.26
CA THR A 178 -1.05 14.60 13.63
C THR A 178 -1.35 13.21 14.17
N LYS A 179 -0.53 12.78 15.14
CA LYS A 179 -0.79 11.56 15.91
C LYS A 179 -2.14 11.60 16.62
N LYS A 180 -2.61 12.79 17.04
CA LYS A 180 -3.90 12.96 17.71
C LYS A 180 -5.05 12.54 16.80
N GLU A 181 -5.02 12.90 15.52
CA GLU A 181 -6.04 12.50 14.55
C GLU A 181 -6.07 10.99 14.33
N VAL A 182 -4.89 10.37 14.23
CA VAL A 182 -4.78 8.90 14.13
C VAL A 182 -5.36 8.24 15.37
N CYS A 183 -4.99 8.75 16.55
CA CYS A 183 -5.51 8.24 17.82
C CYS A 183 -7.00 8.48 18.01
N TYR A 184 -7.55 9.54 17.44
CA TYR A 184 -8.99 9.78 17.45
C TYR A 184 -9.73 8.69 16.66
N VAL A 185 -9.23 8.34 15.46
CA VAL A 185 -9.84 7.32 14.60
C VAL A 185 -9.65 5.91 15.14
N LEU A 186 -8.47 5.60 15.69
CA LEU A 186 -8.11 4.26 16.15
C LEU A 186 -8.30 4.04 17.65
N HIS A 187 -8.96 4.97 18.35
CA HIS A 187 -9.21 4.86 19.78
C HIS A 187 -9.91 3.54 20.13
N ASN A 188 -9.42 2.85 21.16
CA ASN A 188 -9.98 1.58 21.63
C ASN A 188 -10.14 0.54 20.50
N THR A 189 -9.12 0.39 19.66
CA THR A 189 -9.11 -0.51 18.49
C THR A 189 -7.93 -1.46 18.54
N THR A 190 -8.18 -2.73 18.24
CA THR A 190 -7.12 -3.74 18.05
C THR A 190 -7.04 -4.12 16.57
N LEU A 191 -5.87 -4.00 15.94
CA LEU A 191 -5.64 -4.38 14.54
C LEU A 191 -4.55 -5.46 14.46
N TYR A 192 -4.91 -6.63 13.94
CA TYR A 192 -3.97 -7.72 13.66
C TYR A 192 -3.75 -7.81 12.15
N PHE A 193 -2.49 -7.70 11.74
CA PHE A 193 -2.03 -7.86 10.36
C PHE A 193 -1.35 -9.22 10.25
N VAL A 194 -1.99 -10.17 9.57
CA VAL A 194 -1.52 -11.55 9.49
C VAL A 194 -1.33 -11.98 8.04
N GLY A 195 -0.10 -12.28 7.63
CA GLY A 195 0.11 -12.68 6.25
C GLY A 195 1.55 -12.59 5.79
N ASP A 196 1.71 -12.54 4.48
CA ASP A 196 3.02 -12.55 3.85
C ASP A 196 3.71 -11.16 3.84
N SER A 197 4.77 -11.02 3.04
CA SER A 197 5.52 -9.78 2.92
C SER A 197 4.65 -8.60 2.52
N PHE A 198 3.54 -8.81 1.81
CA PHE A 198 2.61 -7.75 1.42
C PHE A 198 1.89 -7.15 2.64
N ILE A 199 1.32 -8.01 3.50
CA ILE A 199 0.65 -7.58 4.72
C ILE A 199 1.62 -6.89 5.67
N ARG A 200 2.88 -7.34 5.73
CA ARG A 200 3.93 -6.62 6.47
C ARG A 200 4.14 -5.20 5.93
N GLN A 201 4.17 -4.98 4.61
CA GLN A 201 4.32 -3.62 4.08
C GLN A 201 3.13 -2.74 4.48
N LEU A 202 1.90 -3.27 4.41
CA LEU A 202 0.71 -2.54 4.83
C LEU A 202 0.79 -2.14 6.31
N TYR A 203 1.20 -3.07 7.18
CA TYR A 203 1.42 -2.80 8.59
C TYR A 203 2.47 -1.71 8.82
N ILE A 204 3.62 -1.76 8.12
CA ILE A 204 4.66 -0.73 8.18
C ILE A 204 4.09 0.64 7.80
N SER A 205 3.26 0.72 6.76
CA SER A 205 2.60 1.97 6.37
C SER A 205 1.63 2.49 7.44
N VAL A 206 0.93 1.60 8.15
CA VAL A 206 0.05 1.99 9.28
C VAL A 206 0.87 2.49 10.47
N LEU A 207 2.02 1.88 10.77
CA LEU A 207 2.93 2.39 11.80
C LEU A 207 3.40 3.80 11.50
N GLY A 208 3.69 4.10 10.22
CA GLY A 208 4.10 5.43 9.77
C GLY A 208 3.07 6.53 10.06
N LEU A 209 1.78 6.20 10.20
CA LEU A 209 0.74 7.19 10.53
C LEU A 209 0.97 7.84 11.91
N PHE A 210 1.58 7.13 12.85
CA PHE A 210 1.77 7.62 14.23
C PHE A 210 2.96 8.57 14.39
N ASP A 211 3.76 8.77 13.35
CA ASP A 211 4.94 9.61 13.37
C ASP A 211 4.93 10.53 12.13
N LYS A 212 4.72 11.83 12.34
CA LYS A 212 4.66 12.81 11.25
C LYS A 212 5.95 12.85 10.42
N ASN A 213 7.09 12.59 11.06
CA ASN A 213 8.37 12.54 10.38
C ASN A 213 8.68 11.13 9.86
N ASP A 214 7.77 10.17 10.07
CA ASP A 214 7.88 8.78 9.66
C ASP A 214 9.21 8.12 10.07
N THR A 215 9.88 8.55 11.15
CA THR A 215 11.31 8.23 11.33
C THR A 215 11.57 7.08 12.29
N TYR A 216 10.93 7.02 13.46
CA TYR A 216 11.41 6.11 14.52
C TYR A 216 10.38 5.11 15.03
N LYS A 217 9.09 5.44 14.99
CA LYS A 217 8.05 4.58 15.58
C LYS A 217 7.82 3.26 14.83
N VAL A 218 8.27 3.20 13.58
CA VAL A 218 8.24 1.98 12.78
C VAL A 218 9.25 0.94 13.28
N PHE A 219 10.34 1.37 13.91
CA PHE A 219 11.41 0.48 14.34
C PHE A 219 11.22 0.00 15.78
N ALA A 220 11.73 -1.19 16.07
CA ALA A 220 11.81 -1.72 17.41
C ALA A 220 12.68 -0.82 18.31
N LYS A 221 12.57 -0.97 19.63
CA LYS A 221 13.41 -0.23 20.58
C LYS A 221 14.87 -0.71 20.47
N HIS A 222 15.80 0.19 20.74
CA HIS A 222 17.24 -0.10 20.85
C HIS A 222 17.94 -0.58 19.56
N ILE A 223 17.47 -0.15 18.39
CA ILE A 223 18.19 -0.36 17.14
C ILE A 223 19.39 0.60 17.07
N LYS A 224 20.53 0.08 16.60
CA LYS A 224 21.73 0.90 16.39
C LYS A 224 21.46 1.98 15.34
N LYS A 225 22.05 3.16 15.53
CA LYS A 225 21.82 4.33 14.66
C LYS A 225 22.16 4.05 13.19
N ASP A 226 23.25 3.34 12.92
CA ASP A 226 23.64 2.95 11.57
C ASP A 226 22.58 2.10 10.85
N MET A 227 21.88 1.23 11.59
CA MET A 227 20.78 0.42 11.05
C MET A 227 19.50 1.25 10.85
N LEU A 228 19.21 2.19 11.75
CA LEU A 228 18.11 3.15 11.57
C LEU A 228 18.34 3.97 10.30
N ASP A 229 19.52 4.58 10.16
CA ASP A 229 19.88 5.42 9.01
C ASP A 229 19.86 4.60 7.70
N LYS A 230 20.24 3.31 7.75
CA LYS A 230 20.18 2.40 6.60
C LYS A 230 18.75 2.07 6.19
N CYS A 231 17.86 1.87 7.17
CA CYS A 231 16.51 1.39 6.97
C CYS A 231 15.46 2.49 6.90
N ASP A 232 15.84 3.76 7.07
CA ASP A 232 14.90 4.87 7.08
C ASP A 232 14.17 5.07 5.73
N LYS A 233 13.04 5.78 5.78
CA LYS A 233 12.17 6.10 4.64
C LYS A 233 11.87 4.88 3.77
N TYR A 234 12.27 4.88 2.50
CA TYR A 234 11.96 3.83 1.52
C TYR A 234 12.60 2.47 1.84
N TYR A 235 13.68 2.44 2.62
CA TYR A 235 14.42 1.19 2.87
C TYR A 235 13.76 0.31 3.91
N ARG A 236 12.84 0.82 4.74
CA ARG A 236 12.17 0.01 5.77
C ARG A 236 11.36 -1.16 5.18
N TYR A 237 10.97 -1.03 3.92
CA TYR A 237 10.18 -2.02 3.20
C TYR A 237 11.05 -3.17 2.65
N ILE A 238 12.39 -3.05 2.63
CA ILE A 238 13.26 -4.12 2.11
C ILE A 238 13.40 -5.28 3.13
N SER A 239 13.73 -6.46 2.62
CA SER A 239 13.88 -7.69 3.42
C SER A 239 14.88 -7.56 4.58
N GLU A 240 15.97 -6.84 4.38
CA GLU A 240 17.08 -6.67 5.31
C GLU A 240 16.69 -5.86 6.55
N CYS A 241 15.71 -4.96 6.40
CA CYS A 241 15.23 -4.08 7.45
C CYS A 241 14.13 -4.73 8.30
N ARG A 242 13.56 -5.84 7.82
CA ARG A 242 12.43 -6.55 8.43
C ARG A 242 12.61 -6.83 9.92
N GLN A 243 13.78 -7.31 10.33
CA GLN A 243 14.06 -7.68 11.73
C GLN A 243 14.11 -6.48 12.69
N TYR A 244 14.21 -5.26 12.15
CA TYR A 244 14.25 -4.03 12.92
C TYR A 244 12.88 -3.36 13.02
N ILE A 245 11.87 -3.86 12.32
CA ILE A 245 10.49 -3.33 12.36
C ILE A 245 9.83 -3.75 13.68
N ASN A 246 9.13 -2.82 14.31
CA ASN A 246 8.36 -3.10 15.49
C ASN A 246 7.15 -3.99 15.14
N THR A 247 7.11 -5.23 15.62
CA THR A 247 6.01 -6.17 15.31
C THR A 247 4.78 -6.01 16.19
N GLU A 248 4.87 -5.20 17.25
CA GLU A 248 3.75 -4.89 18.13
C GLU A 248 3.83 -3.45 18.65
N LEU A 249 2.80 -2.66 18.40
CA LEU A 249 2.72 -1.27 18.84
C LEU A 249 1.47 -1.03 19.69
N MET A 250 1.69 -0.52 20.91
CA MET A 250 0.63 0.05 21.75
C MET A 250 0.74 1.57 21.70
N GLU A 251 -0.33 2.22 21.27
CA GLU A 251 -0.41 3.68 21.17
C GLU A 251 -1.76 4.21 21.69
N CYS A 252 -1.90 5.54 21.69
CA CYS A 252 -3.13 6.23 22.09
C CYS A 252 -3.53 5.90 23.54
N ASN A 253 -2.58 6.09 24.46
CA ASN A 253 -2.72 5.75 25.88
C ASN A 253 -3.05 4.26 26.10
N ASN A 254 -2.40 3.38 25.34
CA ASN A 254 -2.60 1.93 25.33
C ASN A 254 -4.01 1.47 24.92
N SER A 255 -4.82 2.35 24.33
CA SER A 255 -6.14 1.99 23.81
C SER A 255 -6.08 1.43 22.38
N THR A 256 -4.99 1.66 21.65
CA THR A 256 -4.79 1.12 20.31
C THR A 256 -3.69 0.07 20.33
N VAL A 257 -3.99 -1.14 19.84
CA VAL A 257 -3.04 -2.24 19.72
C VAL A 257 -2.89 -2.62 18.26
N LEU A 258 -1.67 -2.57 17.74
CA LEU A 258 -1.33 -3.03 16.40
C LEU A 258 -0.36 -4.19 16.51
N ARG A 259 -0.62 -5.28 15.77
CA ARG A 259 0.25 -6.45 15.79
C ARG A 259 0.45 -6.99 14.38
N CYS A 260 1.68 -7.33 14.03
CA CYS A 260 2.04 -7.96 12.76
C CYS A 260 2.53 -9.39 12.99
N ILE A 261 1.94 -10.34 12.28
CA ILE A 261 2.23 -11.76 12.41
C ILE A 261 2.50 -12.31 11.01
N GLU A 262 3.77 -12.58 10.72
CA GLU A 262 4.15 -13.04 9.40
C GLU A 262 3.87 -14.53 9.20
N ARG A 263 3.16 -14.84 8.11
CA ARG A 263 2.74 -16.16 7.67
C ARG A 263 2.77 -16.20 6.15
N TYR A 264 3.74 -16.91 5.58
CA TYR A 264 4.03 -16.82 4.15
C TYR A 264 3.14 -17.67 3.27
N ARG A 265 2.73 -18.84 3.75
CA ARG A 265 2.06 -19.87 2.95
C ARG A 265 0.71 -20.22 3.53
N ALA A 266 -0.24 -20.58 2.68
CA ALA A 266 -1.57 -21.03 3.09
C ALA A 266 -1.53 -22.28 3.99
N THR A 267 -0.48 -23.10 3.94
CA THR A 267 -0.30 -24.25 4.85
C THR A 267 -0.22 -23.85 6.33
N THR A 268 -0.04 -22.56 6.65
CA THR A 268 0.05 -22.08 8.02
C THR A 268 -1.30 -21.62 8.59
N ILE A 269 -2.40 -21.90 7.90
CA ILE A 269 -3.74 -21.41 8.25
C ILE A 269 -4.18 -21.75 9.68
N ASP A 270 -3.81 -22.91 10.22
CA ASP A 270 -4.16 -23.27 11.60
C ASP A 270 -3.60 -22.28 12.63
N SER A 271 -2.39 -21.78 12.39
CA SER A 271 -1.79 -20.75 13.22
C SER A 271 -2.49 -19.41 13.05
N VAL A 272 -2.99 -19.09 11.86
CA VAL A 272 -3.76 -17.88 11.57
C VAL A 272 -5.11 -17.92 12.31
N LEU A 273 -5.80 -19.07 12.26
CA LEU A 273 -7.04 -19.30 13.01
C LEU A 273 -6.83 -19.18 14.52
N THR A 274 -5.67 -19.63 15.02
CA THR A 274 -5.30 -19.46 16.44
C THR A 274 -5.19 -17.99 16.82
N GLU A 275 -4.53 -17.17 16.00
CA GLU A 275 -4.44 -15.73 16.23
C GLU A 275 -5.79 -15.04 16.10
N MET A 276 -6.63 -15.45 15.15
CA MET A 276 -8.00 -14.93 14.99
C MET A 276 -8.86 -15.23 16.22
N ARG A 277 -8.79 -16.47 16.75
CA ARG A 277 -9.50 -16.85 17.98
C ARG A 277 -9.05 -16.04 19.20
N SER A 278 -7.79 -15.60 19.23
CA SER A 278 -7.28 -14.73 20.31
C SER A 278 -7.96 -13.35 20.37
N LEU A 279 -8.66 -12.95 19.30
CA LEU A 279 -9.46 -11.73 19.24
C LEU A 279 -10.94 -11.95 19.58
N GLN A 280 -11.38 -13.19 19.73
CA GLN A 280 -12.77 -13.49 20.05
C GLN A 280 -13.17 -12.85 21.39
N GLY A 281 -14.29 -12.12 21.37
CA GLY A 281 -14.78 -11.40 22.55
C GLY A 281 -14.07 -10.07 22.85
N LYS A 282 -13.04 -9.68 22.08
CA LYS A 282 -12.43 -8.35 22.19
C LYS A 282 -13.19 -7.35 21.31
N PRO A 283 -13.80 -6.29 21.88
CA PRO A 283 -14.52 -5.30 21.09
C PRO A 283 -13.56 -4.57 20.12
N ASN A 284 -14.10 -4.01 19.04
CA ASN A 284 -13.36 -3.18 18.06
C ASN A 284 -12.06 -3.82 17.55
N SER A 285 -12.07 -5.14 17.37
CA SER A 285 -10.92 -5.89 16.87
C SER A 285 -11.07 -6.18 15.38
N TRP A 286 -10.03 -5.91 14.61
CA TRP A 286 -9.97 -6.18 13.18
C TRP A 286 -8.84 -7.15 12.88
N PHE A 287 -9.13 -8.10 12.02
CA PHE A 287 -8.18 -9.11 11.54
C PHE A 287 -7.99 -8.93 10.04
N ILE A 288 -6.82 -8.41 9.65
CA ILE A 288 -6.45 -8.11 8.28
C ILE A 288 -5.51 -9.23 7.83
N ALA A 289 -6.00 -10.07 6.94
CA ALA A 289 -5.27 -11.23 6.46
C ALA A 289 -4.97 -11.16 4.96
N GLY A 290 -3.83 -11.69 4.54
CA GLY A 290 -3.44 -11.76 3.13
C GLY A 290 -2.41 -12.84 2.87
N PHE A 291 -2.75 -13.72 1.92
CA PHE A 291 -1.95 -14.87 1.50
C PHE A 291 -1.96 -14.97 -0.02
N GLY A 292 -0.94 -15.62 -0.59
CA GLY A 292 -0.92 -15.99 -2.00
C GLY A 292 0.37 -15.63 -2.72
N ASN A 293 1.14 -14.64 -2.26
CA ASN A 293 2.38 -14.27 -2.96
C ASN A 293 3.37 -15.44 -3.00
N HIS A 294 3.51 -16.18 -1.90
CA HIS A 294 4.41 -17.35 -1.84
C HIS A 294 3.75 -18.66 -2.30
N ASP A 295 2.46 -18.63 -2.63
CA ASP A 295 1.69 -19.75 -3.18
C ASP A 295 1.40 -19.54 -4.68
N GLY A 296 2.13 -18.63 -5.33
CA GLY A 296 2.03 -18.34 -6.77
C GLY A 296 0.69 -17.74 -7.19
N TYR A 297 -0.04 -17.13 -6.25
CA TYR A 297 -1.42 -16.65 -6.43
C TYR A 297 -2.37 -17.74 -6.96
N ASN A 298 -2.11 -19.01 -6.65
CA ASN A 298 -2.97 -20.11 -7.05
C ASN A 298 -4.29 -20.07 -6.27
N LEU A 299 -5.31 -19.48 -6.88
CA LEU A 299 -6.60 -19.26 -6.23
C LEU A 299 -7.24 -20.58 -5.77
N THR A 300 -7.20 -21.64 -6.58
CA THR A 300 -7.77 -22.94 -6.22
C THR A 300 -7.09 -23.50 -4.97
N TYR A 301 -5.76 -23.47 -4.92
CA TYR A 301 -5.00 -23.93 -3.76
C TYR A 301 -5.30 -23.11 -2.50
N LEU A 302 -5.42 -21.79 -2.65
CA LEU A 302 -5.78 -20.90 -1.52
C LEU A 302 -7.18 -21.19 -1.01
N GLN A 303 -8.15 -21.40 -1.91
CA GLN A 303 -9.53 -21.73 -1.55
C GLN A 303 -9.58 -23.05 -0.77
N GLU A 304 -8.94 -24.11 -1.25
CA GLU A 304 -8.90 -25.42 -0.58
C GLU A 304 -8.27 -25.40 0.82
N LYS A 305 -7.36 -24.45 1.09
CA LYS A 305 -6.63 -24.38 2.35
C LYS A 305 -7.20 -23.37 3.34
N VAL A 306 -7.89 -22.34 2.86
CA VAL A 306 -8.34 -21.22 3.70
C VAL A 306 -9.86 -21.21 3.91
N ILE A 307 -10.63 -21.78 2.98
CA ILE A 307 -12.10 -21.81 2.97
C ILE A 307 -12.59 -23.23 3.26
#